data_AF-D6PDD9-F1
#
_entry.id   AF-D6PDD9-F1
#
_cell.length_a   1.000
_cell.length_b   1.000
_cell.length_c   1.000
_cell.angle_alpha   90.00
_cell.angle_beta   90.00
_cell.angle_gamma   90.00
#
_symmetry.space_group_name_H-M   'P 1'
#
loop_
_entity.id
_entity.type
_entity.pdbx_description
1 polymer ?
#
loop_
_entity_poly.entity_id
_entity_poly.type
_entity_poly.pdbx_seq_one_letter_code
_entity_poly.pdbx_strand_id
1 'polypeptide(L)'
;MGQKVNPIGFRLGVRRNWSARWYANKKDYSQFMEEDNMIRGFLEKKLRYASVPRIVIERASTRTRVTIWTARPGIVIGRKGQELDSLKISQQTVGKTYA
;
A
#
# COMPACT_ATOMS: atom_id res chain seq x y z
N MET A 1 3.77 8.41 36.19
CA MET A 1 3.45 7.50 35.07
C MET A 1 4.26 7.93 33.85
N GLY A 2 5.14 7.07 33.33
CA GLY A 2 6.03 7.40 32.20
C GLY A 2 5.38 7.12 30.84
N GLN A 3 5.69 7.96 29.84
CA GLN A 3 5.24 7.77 28.47
C GLN A 3 5.95 6.55 27.85
N LYS A 4 5.19 5.61 27.29
CA LYS A 4 5.74 4.42 26.62
C LYS A 4 5.86 4.67 25.12
N VAL A 5 6.98 4.26 24.53
CA VAL A 5 7.26 4.38 23.09
C VAL A 5 6.41 3.40 22.28
N ASN A 6 6.05 3.78 21.05
CA ASN A 6 5.35 2.88 20.14
C ASN A 6 6.24 1.64 19.82
N PRO A 7 5.78 0.42 20.17
CA PRO A 7 6.59 -0.78 20.04
C PRO A 7 6.74 -1.27 18.59
N ILE A 8 5.97 -0.73 17.64
CA ILE A 8 6.14 -0.99 16.20
C ILE A 8 7.34 -0.18 15.70
N GLY A 9 7.35 1.13 15.97
CA GLY A 9 8.42 2.04 15.58
C GLY A 9 9.76 1.65 16.22
N PHE A 10 9.75 1.31 17.51
CA PHE A 10 10.94 0.89 18.24
C PHE A 10 11.63 -0.36 17.65
N ARG A 11 10.91 -1.18 16.87
CA ARG A 11 11.42 -2.43 16.29
C ARG A 11 11.62 -2.37 14.77
N LEU A 12 11.44 -1.20 14.15
CA LEU A 12 11.73 -1.00 12.73
C LEU A 12 13.22 -1.23 12.47
N GLY A 13 13.54 -1.96 11.39
CA GLY A 13 14.93 -2.25 10.98
C GLY A 13 15.60 -3.41 11.72
N VAL A 14 15.14 -3.76 12.93
CA VAL A 14 15.70 -4.90 13.70
C VAL A 14 14.86 -6.17 13.52
N ARG A 15 13.56 -6.10 13.83
CA ARG A 15 12.64 -7.26 13.79
C ARG A 15 11.41 -7.03 12.91
N ARG A 16 11.06 -5.76 12.66
CA ARG A 16 9.92 -5.36 11.82
C ARG A 16 10.45 -4.61 10.59
N ASN A 17 9.93 -4.99 9.42
CA ASN A 17 10.22 -4.27 8.17
C ASN A 17 9.21 -3.17 7.89
N TRP A 18 9.64 -2.21 7.07
CA TRP A 18 8.81 -1.13 6.55
C TRP A 18 7.62 -1.66 5.74
N SER A 19 6.49 -0.95 5.84
CA SER A 19 5.30 -1.15 5.01
C SER A 19 5.42 -0.48 3.64
N ALA A 20 6.15 0.62 3.54
CA ALA A 20 6.59 1.20 2.27
C ALA A 20 8.08 0.87 2.06
N ARG A 21 8.40 0.16 0.98
CA ARG A 21 9.77 -0.24 0.64
C ARG A 21 10.10 0.28 -0.74
N TRP A 22 10.57 1.51 -0.78
CA TRP A 22 11.01 2.15 -2.00
C TRP A 22 12.00 3.26 -1.67
N TYR A 23 12.72 3.70 -2.68
CA TYR A 23 13.63 4.83 -2.61
C TYR A 23 13.20 5.88 -3.63
N ALA A 24 13.36 7.15 -3.28
CA ALA A 24 13.12 8.26 -4.19
C ALA A 24 14.09 9.41 -3.88
N ASN A 25 14.33 10.24 -4.89
CA ASN A 25 15.08 11.48 -4.69
C ASN A 25 14.28 12.47 -3.84
N LYS A 26 14.98 13.42 -3.21
CA LYS A 26 14.36 14.42 -2.33
C LYS A 26 13.22 15.21 -2.98
N LYS A 27 13.29 15.44 -4.30
CA LYS A 27 12.26 16.15 -5.07
C LYS A 27 10.97 15.32 -5.20
N ASP A 28 11.11 14.03 -5.46
CA ASP A 28 9.97 13.17 -5.81
C ASP A 28 9.37 12.46 -4.59
N TYR A 29 10.10 12.41 -3.48
CA TYR A 29 9.70 11.73 -2.26
C TYR A 29 8.34 12.21 -1.72
N SER A 30 8.11 13.52 -1.71
CA SER A 30 6.86 14.10 -1.19
C SER A 30 5.65 13.64 -2.01
N GLN A 31 5.77 13.67 -3.34
CA GLN A 31 4.71 13.26 -4.25
C GLN A 31 4.39 11.77 -4.08
N PHE A 32 5.42 10.91 -4.05
CA PHE A 32 5.22 9.47 -3.87
C PHE A 32 4.66 9.11 -2.50
N MET A 33 5.00 9.86 -1.45
CA MET A 33 4.42 9.68 -0.11
C MET A 33 2.92 10.02 -0.11
N GLU A 34 2.52 11.10 -0.77
CA GLU A 34 1.12 11.50 -0.86
C GLU A 34 0.29 10.48 -1.67
N GLU A 35 0.81 10.05 -2.82
CA GLU A 35 0.23 8.97 -3.62
C GLU A 35 0.05 7.69 -2.80
N ASP A 36 1.08 7.28 -2.05
CA ASP A 36 1.02 6.11 -1.17
C ASP A 36 -0.12 6.24 -0.13
N ASN A 37 -0.34 7.44 0.42
CA ASN A 37 -1.43 7.68 1.38
C ASN A 37 -2.80 7.60 0.71
N MET A 38 -2.95 8.15 -0.49
CA MET A 38 -4.18 8.04 -1.29
C MET A 38 -4.50 6.57 -1.63
N ILE A 39 -3.48 5.80 -2.04
CA ILE A 39 -3.64 4.38 -2.35
C ILE A 39 -4.10 3.60 -1.12
N ARG A 40 -3.48 3.83 0.05
CA ARG A 40 -3.90 3.18 1.30
C ARG A 40 -5.33 3.53 1.67
N GLY A 41 -5.69 4.81 1.64
CA GLY A 41 -7.05 5.25 1.96
C GLY A 41 -8.11 4.68 1.01
N PHE A 42 -7.79 4.58 -0.28
CA PHE A 42 -8.68 3.95 -1.27
C PHE A 42 -8.87 2.45 -1.01
N LEU A 43 -7.77 1.74 -0.75
CA LEU A 43 -7.80 0.30 -0.49
C LEU A 43 -8.52 -0.03 0.82
N GLU A 44 -8.33 0.74 1.89
CA GLU A 44 -9.03 0.53 3.16
C GLU A 44 -10.54 0.71 3.02
N LYS A 45 -10.99 1.72 2.26
CA LYS A 45 -12.42 1.94 2.00
C LYS A 45 -13.03 0.81 1.19
N LYS A 46 -12.37 0.38 0.12
CA LYS A 46 -12.89 -0.65 -0.79
C LYS A 46 -12.82 -2.05 -0.19
N LEU A 47 -11.77 -2.36 0.56
CA LEU A 47 -11.52 -3.69 1.14
C LEU A 47 -11.96 -3.82 2.60
N ARG A 48 -12.89 -2.96 3.07
CA ARG A 48 -13.38 -2.95 4.45
C ARG A 48 -13.88 -4.31 4.92
N TYR A 49 -14.52 -5.07 4.03
CA TYR A 49 -15.07 -6.40 4.33
C TYR A 49 -14.05 -7.54 4.17
N ALA A 50 -12.89 -7.27 3.57
CA ALA A 50 -11.87 -8.27 3.28
C ALA A 50 -10.86 -8.48 4.42
N SER A 51 -10.96 -7.72 5.52
CA SER A 51 -10.07 -7.82 6.69
C SER A 51 -8.58 -7.82 6.30
N VAL A 52 -8.07 -6.63 6.02
CA VAL A 52 -6.70 -6.40 5.53
C VAL A 52 -5.82 -5.92 6.69
N PRO A 53 -5.03 -6.80 7.35
CA PRO A 53 -4.15 -6.40 8.44
C PRO A 53 -2.89 -5.64 8.00
N ARG A 54 -2.44 -5.81 6.76
CA ARG A 54 -1.19 -5.19 6.28
C ARG A 54 -1.22 -4.95 4.77
N ILE A 55 -0.80 -3.76 4.38
CA ILE A 55 -0.53 -3.40 2.98
C ILE A 55 0.96 -3.06 2.88
N VAL A 56 1.66 -3.71 1.96
CA VAL A 56 3.06 -3.42 1.65
C VAL A 56 3.13 -2.80 0.26
N ILE A 57 3.74 -1.62 0.15
CA ILE A 57 3.92 -0.91 -1.11
C ILE A 57 5.41 -0.95 -1.45
N GLU A 58 5.73 -1.49 -2.62
CA GLU A 58 7.06 -1.51 -3.17
C GLU A 58 7.04 -0.75 -4.49
N ARG A 59 7.98 0.16 -4.73
CA ARG A 59 8.10 0.87 -6.01
C ARG A 59 9.39 0.43 -6.66
N ALA A 60 9.27 -0.18 -7.84
CA ALA A 60 10.35 -0.29 -8.81
C ALA A 60 10.25 0.91 -9.77
N SER A 61 11.36 1.29 -10.42
CA SER A 61 11.49 2.56 -11.17
C SER A 61 10.32 2.89 -12.12
N THR A 62 9.62 1.89 -12.66
CA THR A 62 8.49 2.06 -13.58
C THR A 62 7.19 1.44 -13.08
N ARG A 63 7.21 0.72 -11.96
CA ARG A 63 6.04 -0.04 -11.49
C ARG A 63 5.90 -0.05 -9.98
N THR A 64 4.72 0.36 -9.53
CA THR A 64 4.29 0.21 -8.14
C THR A 64 3.68 -1.19 -7.94
N ARG A 65 4.23 -1.95 -7.01
CA ARG A 65 3.72 -3.25 -6.55
C ARG A 65 3.06 -3.06 -5.20
N VAL A 66 1.77 -3.35 -5.12
CA VAL A 66 1.02 -3.35 -3.88
C VAL A 66 0.73 -4.79 -3.47
N THR A 67 1.27 -5.21 -2.32
CA THR A 67 1.04 -6.53 -1.74
C THR A 67 0.07 -6.41 -0.58
N ILE A 68 -1.10 -7.03 -0.74
CA ILE A 68 -2.18 -6.98 0.24
C ILE A 68 -2.18 -8.29 1.02
N TRP A 69 -2.00 -8.20 2.33
CA TRP A 69 -2.18 -9.34 3.23
C TRP A 69 -3.62 -9.30 3.73
N THR A 70 -4.38 -10.36 3.45
CA THR A 70 -5.80 -10.45 3.80
C THR A 70 -6.10 -11.82 4.41
N ALA A 71 -7.00 -11.85 5.39
CA ALA A 71 -7.53 -13.11 5.93
C ALA A 71 -8.57 -13.75 5.00
N ARG A 72 -9.16 -12.99 4.07
CA ARG A 72 -10.25 -13.41 3.18
C ARG A 72 -9.92 -13.06 1.71
N PRO A 73 -9.01 -13.81 1.07
CA PRO A 73 -8.57 -13.52 -0.29
C PRO A 73 -9.71 -13.60 -1.32
N GLY A 74 -10.72 -14.45 -1.10
CA GLY A 74 -11.85 -14.60 -2.03
C GLY A 74 -12.65 -13.32 -2.25
N ILE A 75 -12.78 -12.47 -1.22
CA ILE A 75 -13.49 -11.18 -1.33
C ILE A 75 -12.65 -10.17 -2.12
N VAL A 76 -11.32 -10.24 -2.02
CA VAL A 76 -10.40 -9.33 -2.75
C VAL A 76 -10.32 -9.67 -4.23
N ILE A 77 -10.39 -10.96 -4.57
CA ILE A 77 -10.28 -11.45 -5.96
C ILE A 77 -11.63 -11.28 -6.70
N GLY A 78 -12.75 -11.47 -6.00
CA GLY A 78 -14.10 -11.42 -6.58
C GLY A 78 -14.42 -12.63 -7.47
N ARG A 79 -15.55 -12.59 -8.18
CA ARG A 79 -15.94 -13.65 -9.12
C ARG A 79 -15.09 -13.56 -10.40
N LYS A 80 -14.36 -14.63 -10.73
CA LYS A 80 -13.46 -14.72 -11.91
C LYS A 80 -12.38 -13.63 -12.01
N GLY A 81 -11.98 -12.98 -10.91
CA GLY A 81 -10.90 -11.98 -10.92
C GLY A 81 -11.30 -10.57 -11.39
N GLN A 82 -12.57 -10.31 -11.68
CA GLN A 82 -13.04 -9.00 -12.13
C GLN A 82 -12.67 -7.84 -11.20
N GLU A 83 -12.64 -8.10 -9.90
CA GLU A 83 -12.40 -7.07 -8.89
C GLU A 83 -10.92 -6.65 -8.85
N LEU A 84 -10.00 -7.60 -9.11
CA LEU A 84 -8.57 -7.32 -9.28
C LEU A 84 -8.28 -6.48 -10.52
N ASP A 85 -8.94 -6.76 -11.64
CA ASP A 85 -8.72 -5.99 -12.86
C ASP A 85 -9.32 -4.59 -12.76
N SER A 86 -10.49 -4.46 -12.12
CA SER A 86 -11.06 -3.16 -11.77
C SER A 86 -10.14 -2.33 -10.86
N LEU A 87 -9.45 -2.98 -9.91
CA LEU A 87 -8.46 -2.34 -9.04
C LEU A 87 -7.23 -1.85 -9.84
N LYS A 88 -6.70 -2.66 -10.75
CA LYS A 88 -5.57 -2.25 -11.62
C LYS A 88 -5.90 -1.05 -12.50
N ILE A 89 -7.09 -1.05 -13.11
CA ILE A 89 -7.53 0.04 -14.00
C ILE A 89 -7.69 1.35 -13.22
N SER A 90 -8.31 1.31 -12.03
CA SER A 90 -8.48 2.51 -11.19
C SER A 90 -7.16 3.14 -10.73
N GLN A 91 -6.12 2.32 -10.50
CA GLN A 91 -4.80 2.77 -10.07
C GLN A 91 -3.97 3.33 -11.24
N GLN A 92 -4.12 2.77 -12.45
CA GLN A 92 -3.50 3.32 -13.66
C GLN A 92 -4.05 4.70 -14.03
N THR A 93 -5.33 4.98 -13.77
CA THR A 93 -5.92 6.29 -14.04
C THR A 93 -5.38 7.39 -13.11
N VAL A 94 -4.95 7.05 -11.88
CA VAL A 94 -4.30 8.00 -10.95
C VAL A 94 -2.80 8.15 -11.27
N GLY A 95 -2.15 7.13 -11.81
CA GLY A 95 -0.72 7.11 -12.15
C GLY A 95 -0.37 7.47 -13.60
N LYS A 96 -1.25 8.13 -14.35
CA LYS A 96 -0.87 8.69 -15.66
C LYS A 96 -0.34 10.10 -15.51
N THR A 97 0.95 10.21 -15.23
CA THR A 97 1.73 11.34 -15.74
C THR A 97 3.17 10.93 -16.04
N TYR A 98 3.47 11.01 -17.35
CA TYR A 98 4.74 11.01 -18.08
C TYR A 98 5.46 9.69 -18.46
N ALA A 99 5.55 9.55 -19.80
CA ALA A 99 6.40 8.73 -20.67
C ALA A 99 6.27 7.20 -20.63
#